data_AF-A0AA38MQ52-F1
#
_entry.id   AF-A0AA38MQ52-F1
#
_cell.length_a   1.000
_cell.length_b   1.000
_cell.length_c   1.000
_cell.angle_alpha   90.00
_cell.angle_beta   90.00
_cell.angle_gamma   90.00
#
_symmetry.space_group_name_H-M   'P 1'
#
loop_
_entity.id
_entity.type
_entity.pdbx_description
1 polymer ?
#
loop_
_entity_poly.entity_id
_entity_poly.type
_entity_poly.pdbx_seq_one_letter_code
_entity_poly.pdbx_strand_id
1 'polypeptide(L)'
;MEHIIGPPDPTHTRQYYQTARPHPWRPTLGYESAEATPLPSQPMTSTMIDSYYTPYAMATEPLKFPNLVTGFERNPAHMSKVALYTRYTPIEWTHNNLRNYNESDTNRNYSERLRGEFIRAMRETDEKTAQGQREAGRRLGERITDLTFWRNEARTELERLLSEADLLQESRRNLEKAITDIEGPLHIAQECLYQRENRIGIDLVHDNPEESLLREVDTYRNDQQRLKSLLAKVKEQLRNLRAAQHELETEVRSKESTLGIDNMCHQLSNFSKGINYYGGIEKFDPTVSTISSWAENSNRIVQRSQAERSRSTQLRSDTENLINTVASEVWNVWSTTNNALARRAAETLEAKNKLQMHLHKVQQEIFDIEKNIELLKKAIMDKSNPMKVAHTRLEARAHRKKVELCRDNAQDRLVREVVDIQDSIEYLHRKLQEAEAQHQQLLRTRSNLESDLHTKVNSLFLDREKCMGMRRSFPITATIKY
;
A
#
# COMPACT_ATOMS: atom_id res chain seq x y z
N MET A 1 -25.98 52.24 -77.18
CA MET A 1 -24.50 52.19 -77.19
C MET A 1 -24.03 53.64 -77.13
N GLU A 2 -23.14 54.09 -76.28
CA GLU A 2 -22.51 53.61 -75.06
C GLU A 2 -21.88 54.90 -74.51
N HIS A 3 -21.96 55.11 -73.20
CA HIS A 3 -21.21 56.17 -72.54
C HIS A 3 -19.76 55.72 -72.38
N ILE A 4 -18.81 56.59 -72.71
CA ILE A 4 -17.41 56.48 -72.28
C ILE A 4 -17.05 57.75 -71.48
N ILE A 5 -16.94 57.54 -70.17
CA ILE A 5 -15.90 57.94 -69.19
C ILE A 5 -15.13 59.25 -69.39
N GLY A 6 -15.12 60.05 -68.31
CA GLY A 6 -14.03 60.96 -67.91
C GLY A 6 -14.11 61.27 -66.40
N PRO A 7 -12.98 61.50 -65.71
CA PRO A 7 -12.68 61.01 -64.33
C PRO A 7 -12.93 62.07 -63.23
N PRO A 8 -12.90 61.73 -61.91
CA PRO A 8 -11.64 61.83 -61.13
C PRO A 8 -11.53 60.93 -59.86
N ASP A 9 -10.32 60.92 -59.30
CA ASP A 9 -9.92 60.32 -58.00
C ASP A 9 -9.97 61.39 -56.88
N PRO A 10 -9.64 61.09 -55.61
CA PRO A 10 -10.47 60.53 -54.52
C PRO A 10 -10.80 61.58 -53.43
N THR A 11 -11.65 61.26 -52.45
CA THR A 11 -11.39 61.63 -51.03
C THR A 11 -12.37 61.03 -50.01
N HIS A 12 -11.76 60.49 -48.94
CA HIS A 12 -12.21 60.36 -47.56
C HIS A 12 -13.44 59.49 -47.21
N THR A 13 -13.13 58.22 -47.01
CA THR A 13 -13.79 57.30 -46.08
C THR A 13 -13.89 57.88 -44.67
N ARG A 14 -15.12 58.11 -44.19
CA ARG A 14 -15.46 57.97 -42.77
C ARG A 14 -16.15 56.62 -42.59
N GLN A 15 -15.38 55.64 -42.14
CA GLN A 15 -15.92 54.38 -41.64
C GLN A 15 -16.71 54.67 -40.35
N TYR A 16 -18.03 54.50 -40.41
CA TYR A 16 -18.84 54.35 -39.20
C TYR A 16 -18.83 52.89 -38.78
N TYR A 17 -18.37 52.62 -37.56
CA TYR A 17 -18.51 51.33 -36.89
C TYR A 17 -20.01 50.96 -36.79
N GLN A 18 -20.45 50.00 -37.60
CA GLN A 18 -21.69 49.26 -37.34
C GLN A 18 -21.40 48.24 -36.24
N THR A 19 -21.85 48.51 -35.02
CA THR A 19 -22.05 47.45 -34.03
C THR A 19 -23.38 46.76 -34.32
N ALA A 20 -23.32 45.44 -34.55
CA ALA A 20 -24.50 44.63 -34.82
C ALA A 20 -25.33 44.44 -33.54
N ARG A 21 -26.55 45.01 -33.55
CA ARG A 21 -27.69 44.87 -32.61
C ARG A 21 -27.66 45.77 -31.36
N PRO A 22 -28.66 46.67 -31.20
CA PRO A 22 -28.78 47.52 -30.02
C PRO A 22 -29.36 46.75 -28.81
N HIS A 23 -28.96 47.17 -27.60
CA HIS A 23 -29.55 46.73 -26.33
C HIS A 23 -31.07 47.04 -26.28
N PRO A 24 -31.90 46.26 -25.55
CA PRO A 24 -33.37 46.38 -25.55
C PRO A 24 -33.92 47.75 -25.11
N TRP A 25 -33.14 48.54 -24.37
CA TRP A 25 -33.51 49.87 -23.88
C TRP A 25 -32.85 51.03 -24.66
N ARG A 26 -32.17 50.75 -25.78
CA ARG A 26 -31.57 51.79 -26.61
C ARG A 26 -32.52 52.12 -27.77
N PRO A 27 -33.17 53.29 -27.79
CA PRO A 27 -33.96 53.70 -28.95
C PRO A 27 -33.06 53.78 -30.18
N THR A 28 -33.45 53.11 -31.27
CA THR A 28 -32.93 53.43 -32.61
C THR A 28 -33.29 54.88 -32.87
N LEU A 29 -32.28 55.74 -33.06
CA LEU A 29 -32.45 57.15 -33.40
C LEU A 29 -33.18 57.27 -34.75
N GLY A 30 -34.51 57.22 -34.72
CA GLY A 30 -35.35 57.82 -35.73
C GLY A 30 -35.36 59.32 -35.44
N TYR A 31 -34.79 60.12 -36.32
CA TYR A 31 -35.06 61.55 -36.34
C TYR A 31 -36.52 61.73 -36.74
N GLU A 32 -37.45 61.76 -35.79
CA GLU A 32 -38.72 62.43 -36.02
C GLU A 32 -38.45 63.93 -36.00
N SER A 33 -38.35 64.50 -37.19
CA SER A 33 -38.47 65.94 -37.38
C SER A 33 -39.80 66.36 -36.78
N ALA A 34 -39.79 67.04 -35.63
CA ALA A 34 -40.98 67.67 -35.11
C ALA A 34 -41.46 68.70 -36.16
N GLU A 35 -42.48 68.35 -36.94
CA GLU A 35 -43.17 69.31 -37.79
C GLU A 35 -43.73 70.41 -36.90
N ALA A 36 -43.21 71.63 -37.08
CA ALA A 36 -43.79 72.81 -36.47
C ALA A 36 -45.21 72.95 -37.03
N THR A 37 -46.20 72.59 -36.22
CA THR A 37 -47.61 72.71 -36.59
C THR A 37 -47.92 74.19 -36.77
N PRO A 38 -48.22 74.68 -37.99
CA PRO A 38 -48.58 76.08 -38.16
C PRO A 38 -49.93 76.30 -37.48
N LEU A 39 -50.01 77.30 -36.60
CA LEU A 39 -51.26 77.66 -35.93
C LEU A 39 -52.33 78.03 -36.99
N PRO A 40 -53.57 77.53 -36.88
CA PRO A 40 -54.63 77.83 -37.84
C PRO A 40 -54.98 79.33 -37.81
N SER A 41 -55.25 79.91 -38.98
CA SER A 41 -55.80 81.25 -39.09
C SER A 41 -57.21 81.30 -38.46
N GLN A 42 -57.37 82.07 -37.38
CA GLN A 42 -58.68 82.20 -36.74
C GLN A 42 -59.55 83.26 -37.46
N PRO A 43 -60.81 82.92 -37.83
CA PRO A 43 -61.76 83.88 -38.36
C PRO A 43 -62.38 84.72 -37.23
N MET A 44 -62.67 85.98 -37.54
CA MET A 44 -63.34 86.89 -36.62
C MET A 44 -64.85 86.65 -36.61
N THR A 45 -65.40 86.02 -35.57
CA THR A 45 -66.81 86.20 -35.19
C THR A 45 -67.08 85.82 -33.73
N SER A 46 -67.98 86.60 -33.14
CA SER A 46 -68.44 86.58 -31.76
C SER A 46 -69.45 85.44 -31.51
N THR A 47 -69.02 84.36 -30.85
CA THR A 47 -69.92 83.41 -30.17
C THR A 47 -69.23 82.84 -28.93
N MET A 48 -69.85 83.03 -27.76
CA MET A 48 -69.41 82.46 -26.49
C MET A 48 -69.63 80.94 -26.46
N ILE A 49 -68.57 80.17 -26.26
CA ILE A 49 -68.59 78.74 -25.89
C ILE A 49 -67.48 78.49 -24.85
N ASP A 50 -67.82 77.62 -23.90
CA ASP A 50 -67.14 77.31 -22.64
C ASP A 50 -65.68 76.86 -22.72
N SER A 51 -64.97 77.18 -21.63
CA SER A 51 -63.59 76.82 -21.33
C SER A 51 -63.40 75.31 -21.13
N TYR A 52 -62.51 74.71 -21.93
CA TYR A 52 -61.90 73.41 -21.62
C TYR A 52 -60.44 73.57 -21.17
N TYR A 53 -60.19 73.11 -19.95
CA TYR A 53 -58.95 72.65 -19.28
C TYR A 53 -57.59 73.26 -19.69
N THR A 54 -57.03 74.13 -18.84
CA THR A 54 -55.64 74.63 -18.87
C THR A 54 -54.83 74.12 -17.66
N PRO A 55 -53.64 73.52 -17.84
CA PRO A 55 -52.78 73.10 -16.74
C PRO A 55 -52.26 74.29 -15.91
N TYR A 56 -52.14 74.09 -14.59
CA TYR A 56 -51.99 75.09 -13.51
C TYR A 56 -50.77 76.05 -13.57
N ALA A 57 -49.95 76.00 -14.63
CA ALA A 57 -48.76 76.85 -14.79
C ALA A 57 -48.70 77.62 -16.12
N MET A 58 -49.72 77.53 -16.99
CA MET A 58 -49.83 78.32 -18.21
C MET A 58 -51.15 79.09 -18.25
N ALA A 59 -51.26 80.09 -17.38
CA ALA A 59 -52.29 81.11 -17.48
C ALA A 59 -51.83 82.16 -18.51
N THR A 60 -52.10 81.94 -19.78
CA THR A 60 -52.12 83.05 -20.74
C THR A 60 -53.41 83.83 -20.50
N GLU A 61 -53.30 85.08 -20.04
CA GLU A 61 -54.46 85.95 -19.89
C GLU A 61 -55.22 86.04 -21.24
N PRO A 62 -56.56 85.99 -21.24
CA PRO A 62 -57.33 86.17 -22.47
C PRO A 62 -57.01 87.53 -23.09
N LEU A 63 -56.84 87.57 -24.41
CA LEU A 63 -56.65 88.81 -25.17
C LEU A 63 -57.79 89.79 -24.87
N LYS A 64 -57.54 90.77 -24.00
CA LYS A 64 -58.43 91.91 -23.77
C LYS A 64 -58.34 92.83 -24.98
N PHE A 65 -59.25 92.66 -25.94
CA PHE A 65 -59.56 93.73 -26.88
C PHE A 65 -60.17 94.90 -26.08
N PRO A 66 -59.65 96.13 -26.20
CA PRO A 66 -60.31 97.28 -25.62
C PRO A 66 -61.61 97.51 -26.39
N ASN A 67 -62.75 97.30 -25.74
CA ASN A 67 -64.05 97.62 -26.33
C ASN A 67 -64.13 99.15 -26.49
N LEU A 68 -63.94 99.64 -27.71
CA LEU A 68 -63.77 101.07 -27.99
C LEU A 68 -65.06 101.82 -28.31
N VAL A 69 -66.24 101.18 -28.31
CA VAL A 69 -67.43 101.84 -28.88
C VAL A 69 -68.71 101.74 -28.05
N THR A 70 -68.87 100.85 -27.07
CA THR A 70 -70.14 100.82 -26.32
C THR A 70 -69.96 100.55 -24.84
N GLY A 71 -70.31 101.56 -24.04
CA GLY A 71 -70.38 101.51 -22.59
C GLY A 71 -69.25 102.30 -21.93
N PHE A 72 -69.48 103.58 -21.65
CA PHE A 72 -69.55 104.12 -20.28
C PHE A 72 -69.52 105.65 -20.30
N GLU A 73 -70.35 106.24 -19.44
CA GLU A 73 -70.45 107.65 -19.13
C GLU A 73 -69.16 108.16 -18.44
N ARG A 74 -68.03 108.26 -19.16
CA ARG A 74 -66.82 109.00 -18.74
C ARG A 74 -65.85 109.20 -19.92
N ASN A 75 -65.17 110.35 -19.90
CA ASN A 75 -64.43 110.98 -21.00
C ASN A 75 -63.38 110.05 -21.72
N PRO A 76 -63.50 109.81 -23.05
CA PRO A 76 -62.64 108.91 -23.84
C PRO A 76 -61.14 109.18 -23.74
N ALA A 77 -60.74 110.44 -23.50
CA ALA A 77 -59.34 110.84 -23.40
C ALA A 77 -58.61 110.30 -22.14
N HIS A 78 -59.36 109.94 -21.09
CA HIS A 78 -58.78 109.39 -19.86
C HIS A 78 -58.49 107.90 -20.00
N MET A 79 -59.33 107.15 -20.73
CA MET A 79 -59.12 105.73 -20.98
C MET A 79 -58.04 105.44 -22.03
N SER A 80 -57.89 106.29 -23.06
CA SER A 80 -56.78 106.16 -24.02
C SER A 80 -55.42 106.41 -23.36
N LYS A 81 -55.35 107.34 -22.40
CA LYS A 81 -54.17 107.53 -21.54
C LYS A 81 -53.92 106.33 -20.62
N VAL A 82 -54.94 105.81 -19.94
CA VAL A 82 -54.80 104.62 -19.08
C VAL A 82 -54.40 103.38 -19.90
N ALA A 83 -54.94 103.20 -21.11
CA ALA A 83 -54.58 102.10 -22.01
C ALA A 83 -53.12 102.18 -22.51
N LEU A 84 -52.53 103.37 -22.62
CA LEU A 84 -51.10 103.55 -22.92
C LEU A 84 -50.20 103.19 -21.72
N TYR A 85 -50.69 103.32 -20.49
CA TYR A 85 -49.98 102.90 -19.27
C TYR A 85 -50.16 101.41 -18.91
N THR A 86 -51.14 100.72 -19.52
CA THR A 86 -51.35 99.26 -19.34
C THR A 86 -50.87 98.42 -20.52
N ARG A 87 -50.27 99.04 -21.54
CA ARG A 87 -49.74 98.37 -22.73
C ARG A 87 -48.22 98.42 -22.70
N TYR A 88 -47.60 97.29 -23.02
CA TYR A 88 -46.16 97.21 -23.13
C TYR A 88 -45.65 98.15 -24.22
N THR A 89 -44.61 98.91 -23.88
CA THR A 89 -43.88 99.73 -24.84
C THR A 89 -43.10 98.85 -25.82
N PRO A 90 -42.77 99.34 -27.03
CA PRO A 90 -41.90 98.60 -27.96
C PRO A 90 -40.57 98.17 -27.34
N ILE A 91 -40.05 98.96 -26.38
CA ILE A 91 -38.83 98.63 -25.63
C ILE A 91 -39.07 97.45 -24.67
N GLU A 92 -40.18 97.42 -23.93
CA GLU A 92 -40.54 96.30 -23.05
C GLU A 92 -40.85 95.02 -23.85
N TRP A 93 -41.51 95.14 -25.00
CA TRP A 93 -41.69 94.02 -25.93
C TRP A 93 -40.35 93.49 -26.44
N THR A 94 -39.42 94.38 -26.82
CA THR A 94 -38.08 94.00 -27.29
C THR A 94 -37.26 93.34 -26.18
N HIS A 95 -37.31 93.87 -24.95
CA HIS A 95 -36.67 93.27 -23.77
C HIS A 95 -37.25 91.89 -23.42
N ASN A 96 -38.56 91.70 -23.51
CA ASN A 96 -39.20 90.40 -23.25
C ASN A 96 -38.80 89.35 -24.30
N ASN A 97 -38.76 89.74 -25.58
CA ASN A 97 -38.26 88.85 -26.64
C ASN A 97 -36.77 88.53 -26.45
N LEU A 98 -35.94 89.53 -26.14
CA LEU A 98 -34.52 89.33 -25.86
C LEU A 98 -34.28 88.42 -24.65
N ARG A 99 -35.07 88.58 -23.57
CA ARG A 99 -35.07 87.70 -22.40
C ARG A 99 -35.42 86.26 -22.79
N ASN A 100 -36.48 86.06 -23.57
CA ASN A 100 -36.87 84.72 -24.04
C ASN A 100 -35.83 84.08 -24.96
N TYR A 101 -35.17 84.86 -25.82
CA TYR A 101 -34.05 84.37 -26.65
C TYR A 101 -32.86 83.97 -25.79
N ASN A 102 -32.49 84.78 -24.81
CA ASN A 102 -31.39 84.47 -23.88
C ASN A 102 -31.71 83.25 -23.00
N GLU A 103 -32.95 83.12 -22.51
CA GLU A 103 -33.42 81.96 -21.74
C GLU A 103 -33.47 80.68 -22.60
N SER A 104 -33.91 80.79 -23.85
CA SER A 104 -33.90 79.68 -24.81
C SER A 104 -32.46 79.25 -25.15
N ASP A 105 -31.55 80.19 -25.41
CA ASP A 105 -30.17 79.88 -25.76
C ASP A 105 -29.40 79.29 -24.56
N THR A 106 -29.61 79.82 -23.35
CA THR A 106 -29.04 79.23 -22.12
C THR A 106 -29.55 77.81 -21.85
N ASN A 107 -30.86 77.56 -21.98
CA ASN A 107 -31.44 76.22 -21.84
C ASN A 107 -30.97 75.26 -22.93
N ARG A 108 -30.84 75.72 -24.18
CA ARG A 108 -30.32 74.92 -25.29
C ARG A 108 -28.86 74.55 -25.07
N ASN A 109 -28.01 75.52 -24.70
CA ASN A 109 -26.61 75.27 -24.36
C ASN A 109 -26.46 74.30 -23.18
N TYR A 110 -27.30 74.42 -22.14
CA TYR A 110 -27.32 73.48 -21.01
C TYR A 110 -27.75 72.07 -21.42
N SER A 111 -28.79 71.95 -22.24
CA SER A 111 -29.28 70.67 -22.78
C SER A 111 -28.26 70.00 -23.71
N GLU A 112 -27.58 70.77 -24.57
CA GLU A 112 -26.50 70.26 -25.42
C GLU A 112 -25.32 69.73 -24.61
N ARG A 113 -24.94 70.46 -23.55
CA ARG A 113 -23.92 69.99 -22.60
C ARG A 113 -24.35 68.71 -21.90
N LEU A 114 -25.57 68.65 -21.36
CA LEU A 114 -26.12 67.45 -20.72
C LEU A 114 -26.15 66.25 -21.67
N ARG A 115 -26.56 66.45 -22.93
CA ARG A 115 -26.53 65.39 -23.94
C ARG A 115 -25.10 64.89 -24.19
N GLY A 116 -24.13 65.81 -24.23
CA GLY A 116 -22.71 65.46 -24.30
C GLY A 116 -22.24 64.65 -23.09
N GLU A 117 -22.66 65.03 -21.89
CA GLU A 117 -22.38 64.30 -20.64
C GLU A 117 -23.04 62.93 -20.62
N PHE A 118 -24.30 62.80 -21.06
CA PHE A 118 -25.00 61.51 -21.13
C PHE A 118 -24.32 60.54 -22.08
N ILE A 119 -23.93 61.00 -23.27
CA ILE A 119 -23.20 60.16 -24.24
C ILE A 119 -21.85 59.73 -23.67
N ARG A 120 -21.14 60.65 -23.00
CA ARG A 120 -19.86 60.33 -22.35
C ARG A 120 -20.05 59.30 -21.24
N ALA A 121 -21.03 59.51 -20.36
CA ALA A 121 -21.34 58.62 -19.27
C ALA A 121 -21.68 57.22 -19.78
N MET A 122 -22.57 57.10 -20.77
CA MET A 122 -22.91 55.82 -21.40
C MET A 122 -21.67 55.09 -21.93
N ARG A 123 -20.79 55.79 -22.68
CA ARG A 123 -19.57 55.21 -23.23
C ARG A 123 -18.61 54.76 -22.14
N GLU A 124 -18.38 55.59 -21.15
CA GLU A 124 -17.49 55.29 -20.03
C GLU A 124 -18.01 54.08 -19.23
N THR A 125 -19.33 54.00 -18.98
CA THR A 125 -19.93 52.86 -18.30
C THR A 125 -19.92 51.59 -19.14
N ASP A 126 -20.13 51.68 -20.46
CA ASP A 126 -20.06 50.54 -21.38
C ASP A 126 -18.63 49.98 -21.42
N GLU A 127 -17.63 50.86 -21.54
CA GLU A 127 -16.22 50.47 -21.55
C GLU A 127 -15.79 49.85 -20.23
N LYS A 128 -16.15 50.46 -19.10
CA LYS A 128 -15.89 49.93 -17.75
C LYS A 128 -16.53 48.55 -17.55
N THR A 129 -17.77 48.37 -18.03
CA THR A 129 -18.49 47.09 -17.94
C THR A 129 -17.81 46.01 -18.78
N ALA A 130 -17.49 46.33 -20.04
CA ALA A 130 -16.81 45.40 -20.95
C ALA A 130 -15.39 45.04 -20.47
N GLN A 131 -14.67 46.00 -19.88
CA GLN A 131 -13.35 45.76 -19.29
C GLN A 131 -13.44 44.87 -18.05
N GLY A 132 -14.41 45.12 -17.16
CA GLY A 132 -14.66 44.30 -15.98
C GLY A 132 -14.98 42.85 -16.34
N GLN A 133 -15.84 42.61 -17.34
CA GLN A 133 -16.15 41.27 -17.83
C GLN A 133 -14.93 40.57 -18.44
N ARG A 134 -14.12 41.29 -19.24
CA ARG A 134 -12.88 40.73 -19.81
C ARG A 134 -11.89 40.32 -18.72
N GLU A 135 -11.69 41.16 -17.71
CA GLU A 135 -10.80 40.86 -16.59
C GLU A 135 -11.31 39.68 -15.75
N ALA A 136 -12.60 39.64 -15.43
CA ALA A 136 -13.19 38.52 -14.71
C ALA A 136 -13.06 37.19 -15.49
N GLY A 137 -13.34 37.21 -16.81
CA GLY A 137 -13.13 36.07 -17.69
C GLY A 137 -11.67 35.61 -17.70
N ARG A 138 -10.72 36.54 -17.78
CA ARG A 138 -9.28 36.25 -17.70
C ARG A 138 -8.90 35.58 -16.38
N ARG A 139 -9.39 36.09 -15.24
CA ARG A 139 -9.14 35.52 -13.90
C ARG A 139 -9.76 34.12 -13.74
N LEU A 140 -10.94 33.88 -14.27
CA LEU A 140 -11.55 32.54 -14.32
C LEU A 140 -10.70 31.57 -15.16
N GLY A 141 -10.19 32.02 -16.30
CA GLY A 141 -9.28 31.23 -17.14
C GLY A 141 -7.97 30.84 -16.42
N GLU A 142 -7.34 31.79 -15.71
CA GLU A 142 -6.19 31.52 -14.84
C GLU A 142 -6.53 30.45 -13.79
N ARG A 143 -7.67 30.60 -13.10
CA ARG A 143 -8.12 29.66 -12.07
C ARG A 143 -8.37 28.25 -12.61
N ILE A 144 -8.99 28.13 -13.78
CA ILE A 144 -9.20 26.84 -14.47
C ILE A 144 -7.86 26.17 -14.76
N THR A 145 -6.84 26.95 -15.13
CA THR A 145 -5.49 26.43 -15.42
C THR A 145 -4.86 25.84 -14.16
N ASP A 146 -4.89 26.57 -13.04
CA ASP A 146 -4.38 26.09 -11.75
C ASP A 146 -5.12 24.85 -11.25
N LEU A 147 -6.45 24.84 -11.35
CA LEU A 147 -7.27 23.70 -10.97
C LEU A 147 -6.97 22.47 -11.82
N THR A 148 -6.80 22.66 -13.13
CA THR A 148 -6.46 21.59 -14.08
C THR A 148 -5.10 20.99 -13.74
N PHE A 149 -4.11 21.84 -13.44
CA PHE A 149 -2.78 21.41 -12.99
C PHE A 149 -2.88 20.52 -11.75
N TRP A 150 -3.48 21.02 -10.66
CA TRP A 150 -3.56 20.27 -9.39
C TRP A 150 -4.41 19.01 -9.48
N ARG A 151 -5.51 19.02 -10.27
CA ARG A 151 -6.29 17.81 -10.55
C ARG A 151 -5.43 16.75 -11.24
N ASN A 152 -4.67 17.14 -12.27
CA ASN A 152 -3.81 16.21 -13.00
C ASN A 152 -2.71 15.67 -12.10
N GLU A 153 -2.05 16.52 -11.31
CA GLU A 153 -1.01 16.12 -10.37
C GLU A 153 -1.55 15.09 -9.35
N ALA A 154 -2.71 15.36 -8.74
CA ALA A 154 -3.34 14.44 -7.80
C ALA A 154 -3.77 13.12 -8.47
N ARG A 155 -4.25 13.16 -9.71
CA ARG A 155 -4.65 11.97 -10.47
C ARG A 155 -3.44 11.10 -10.85
N THR A 156 -2.38 11.71 -11.35
CA THR A 156 -1.13 10.98 -11.66
C THR A 156 -0.51 10.39 -10.40
N GLU A 157 -0.54 11.13 -9.28
CA GLU A 157 -0.06 10.61 -8.00
C GLU A 157 -0.93 9.44 -7.48
N LEU A 158 -2.25 9.52 -7.66
CA LEU A 158 -3.18 8.43 -7.32
C LEU A 158 -2.88 7.15 -8.11
N GLU A 159 -2.65 7.25 -9.42
CA GLU A 159 -2.29 6.10 -10.27
C GLU A 159 -0.98 5.44 -9.80
N ARG A 160 0.03 6.25 -9.45
CA ARG A 160 1.30 5.73 -8.91
C ARG A 160 1.12 5.09 -7.54
N LEU A 161 0.28 5.66 -6.67
CA LEU A 161 0.01 5.09 -5.34
C LEU A 161 -0.76 3.77 -5.44
N LEU A 162 -1.71 3.64 -6.37
CA LEU A 162 -2.40 2.38 -6.65
C LEU A 162 -1.43 1.28 -7.09
N SER A 163 -0.55 1.59 -8.06
CA SER A 163 0.47 0.64 -8.52
C SER A 163 1.42 0.23 -7.38
N GLU A 164 1.83 1.17 -6.53
CA GLU A 164 2.67 0.87 -5.37
C GLU A 164 1.97 -0.02 -4.35
N ALA A 165 0.67 0.20 -4.10
CA ALA A 165 -0.14 -0.61 -3.20
C ALA A 165 -0.29 -2.06 -3.69
N ASP A 166 -0.48 -2.26 -5.00
CA ASP A 166 -0.56 -3.60 -5.60
C ASP A 166 0.77 -4.37 -5.43
N LEU A 167 1.89 -3.70 -5.66
CA LEU A 167 3.22 -4.30 -5.46
C LEU A 167 3.49 -4.62 -3.98
N LEU A 168 3.09 -3.75 -3.04
CA LEU A 168 3.23 -4.04 -1.61
C LEU A 168 2.31 -5.19 -1.18
N GLN A 169 1.13 -5.33 -1.80
CA GLN A 169 0.23 -6.45 -1.58
C GLN A 169 0.86 -7.78 -2.05
N GLU A 170 1.62 -7.77 -3.14
CA GLU A 170 2.41 -8.94 -3.56
C GLU A 170 3.49 -9.28 -2.53
N SER A 171 4.26 -8.29 -2.06
CA SER A 171 5.23 -8.51 -0.97
C SER A 171 4.60 -9.10 0.30
N ARG A 172 3.37 -8.67 0.64
CA ARG A 172 2.59 -9.26 1.74
C ARG A 172 2.30 -10.75 1.50
N ARG A 173 1.87 -11.13 0.31
CA ARG A 173 1.60 -12.53 -0.06
C ARG A 173 2.88 -13.36 -0.01
N ASN A 174 4.00 -12.81 -0.46
CA ASN A 174 5.30 -13.49 -0.42
C ASN A 174 5.76 -13.74 1.02
N LEU A 175 5.55 -12.79 1.94
CA LEU A 175 5.80 -13.00 3.38
C LEU A 175 4.90 -14.09 3.98
N GLU A 176 3.60 -14.06 3.68
CA GLU A 176 2.64 -15.06 4.17
C GLU A 176 2.99 -16.47 3.67
N LYS A 177 3.40 -16.57 2.39
CA LYS A 177 3.92 -17.81 1.81
C LYS A 177 5.20 -18.25 2.52
N ALA A 178 6.18 -17.35 2.69
CA ALA A 178 7.46 -17.69 3.33
C ALA A 178 7.30 -18.21 4.77
N ILE A 179 6.36 -17.64 5.54
CA ILE A 179 6.03 -18.15 6.88
C ILE A 179 5.49 -19.58 6.83
N THR A 180 4.62 -19.86 5.86
CA THR A 180 3.97 -21.17 5.67
C THR A 180 4.98 -22.21 5.19
N ASP A 181 5.87 -21.85 4.28
CA ASP A 181 6.88 -22.76 3.72
C ASP A 181 7.85 -23.31 4.80
N ILE A 182 8.07 -22.57 5.90
CA ILE A 182 8.90 -23.00 7.04
C ILE A 182 8.20 -24.04 7.95
N GLU A 183 6.87 -24.15 7.90
CA GLU A 183 6.12 -25.06 8.78
C GLU A 183 6.47 -26.54 8.52
N GLY A 184 6.65 -26.92 7.25
CA GLY A 184 7.04 -28.27 6.87
C GLY A 184 8.40 -28.70 7.43
N PRO A 185 9.50 -27.97 7.15
CA PRO A 185 10.82 -28.24 7.71
C PRO A 185 10.82 -28.25 9.24
N LEU A 186 10.10 -27.31 9.88
CA LEU A 186 9.98 -27.25 11.34
C LEU A 186 9.34 -28.50 11.93
N HIS A 187 8.23 -28.96 11.35
CA HIS A 187 7.58 -30.19 11.77
C HIS A 187 8.50 -31.39 11.61
N ILE A 188 9.25 -31.47 10.50
CA ILE A 188 10.19 -32.56 10.26
C ILE A 188 11.31 -32.55 11.30
N ALA A 189 11.88 -31.39 11.63
CA ALA A 189 12.93 -31.29 12.65
C ALA A 189 12.43 -31.74 14.03
N GLN A 190 11.21 -31.34 14.41
CA GLN A 190 10.56 -31.78 15.65
C GLN A 190 10.30 -33.29 15.67
N GLU A 191 9.80 -33.84 14.57
CA GLU A 191 9.56 -35.28 14.45
C GLU A 191 10.88 -36.06 14.48
N CYS A 192 11.97 -35.54 13.91
CA CYS A 192 13.30 -36.16 14.05
C CYS A 192 13.76 -36.23 15.51
N LEU A 193 13.55 -35.16 16.28
CA LEU A 193 13.85 -35.16 17.73
C LEU A 193 12.99 -36.20 18.45
N TYR A 194 11.69 -36.24 18.18
CA TYR A 194 10.77 -37.21 18.77
C TYR A 194 11.17 -38.66 18.46
N GLN A 195 11.54 -38.96 17.21
CA GLN A 195 11.99 -40.29 16.82
C GLN A 195 13.28 -40.69 17.54
N ARG A 196 14.21 -39.76 17.74
CA ARG A 196 15.49 -40.01 18.42
C ARG A 196 15.35 -40.22 19.93
N GLU A 197 14.30 -39.70 20.56
CA GLU A 197 13.97 -39.99 21.96
C GLU A 197 13.68 -41.49 22.19
N ASN A 198 13.30 -42.22 21.13
CA ASN A 198 13.06 -43.68 21.20
C ASN A 198 14.35 -44.52 21.12
N ARG A 199 15.54 -43.89 21.18
CA ARG A 199 16.80 -44.63 21.36
C ARG A 199 16.84 -45.24 22.75
N ILE A 200 17.58 -46.35 22.89
CA ILE A 200 17.54 -47.18 24.10
C ILE A 200 18.95 -47.27 24.69
N GLY A 201 19.05 -47.30 26.01
CA GLY A 201 20.29 -47.56 26.73
C GLY A 201 21.35 -46.49 26.47
N ILE A 202 22.60 -46.93 26.26
CA ILE A 202 23.76 -46.04 26.12
C ILE A 202 23.76 -45.18 24.85
N ASP A 203 22.85 -45.45 23.90
CA ASP A 203 22.75 -44.69 22.64
C ASP A 203 21.80 -43.48 22.75
N LEU A 204 21.02 -43.38 23.84
CA LEU A 204 20.25 -42.18 24.16
C LEU A 204 21.21 -41.14 24.76
N VAL A 205 21.88 -40.40 23.88
CA VAL A 205 22.94 -39.44 24.23
C VAL A 205 22.74 -38.10 23.54
N HIS A 206 23.13 -37.05 24.23
CA HIS A 206 23.26 -35.71 23.68
C HIS A 206 24.41 -35.64 22.70
N ASP A 207 24.08 -35.73 21.41
CA ASP A 207 25.03 -35.74 20.32
C ASP A 207 24.85 -34.57 19.35
N ASN A 208 25.83 -34.45 18.44
CA ASN A 208 25.83 -33.40 17.42
C ASN A 208 24.55 -33.37 16.54
N PRO A 209 23.96 -34.51 16.10
CA PRO A 209 22.65 -34.49 15.46
C PRO A 209 21.52 -33.88 16.30
N GLU A 210 21.44 -34.20 17.60
CA GLU A 210 20.43 -33.61 18.48
C GLU A 210 20.64 -32.11 18.63
N GLU A 211 21.88 -31.67 18.89
CA GLU A 211 22.23 -30.25 18.97
C GLU A 211 21.88 -29.50 17.66
N SER A 212 22.20 -30.10 16.51
CA SER A 212 21.89 -29.54 15.19
C SER A 212 20.37 -29.43 14.96
N LEU A 213 19.60 -30.45 15.36
CA LEU A 213 18.14 -30.44 15.25
C LEU A 213 17.49 -29.39 16.16
N LEU A 214 17.96 -29.23 17.39
CA LEU A 214 17.48 -28.19 18.31
C LEU A 214 17.77 -26.80 17.75
N ARG A 215 18.99 -26.58 17.26
CA ARG A 215 19.38 -25.33 16.60
C ARG A 215 18.53 -25.04 15.36
N GLU A 216 18.24 -26.07 14.56
CA GLU A 216 17.36 -25.97 13.40
C GLU A 216 15.93 -25.52 13.79
N VAL A 217 15.36 -26.12 14.84
CA VAL A 217 14.04 -25.71 15.38
C VAL A 217 14.05 -24.25 15.85
N ASP A 218 15.09 -23.84 16.58
CA ASP A 218 15.21 -22.47 17.09
C ASP A 218 15.35 -21.46 15.95
N THR A 219 16.19 -21.75 14.94
CA THR A 219 16.34 -20.91 13.75
C THR A 219 15.00 -20.75 13.03
N TYR A 220 14.26 -21.83 12.78
CA TYR A 220 12.96 -21.77 12.11
C TYR A 220 11.93 -20.94 12.88
N ARG A 221 11.86 -21.07 14.20
CA ARG A 221 10.96 -20.25 15.03
C ARG A 221 11.34 -18.77 15.01
N ASN A 222 12.64 -18.46 15.08
CA ASN A 222 13.12 -17.09 15.00
C ASN A 222 12.80 -16.47 13.62
N ASP A 223 13.02 -17.20 12.54
CA ASP A 223 12.74 -16.75 11.18
C ASP A 223 11.25 -16.51 10.95
N GLN A 224 10.38 -17.42 11.40
CA GLN A 224 8.94 -17.19 11.38
C GLN A 224 8.55 -15.92 12.16
N GLN A 225 9.17 -15.66 13.31
CA GLN A 225 8.87 -14.48 14.11
C GLN A 225 9.35 -13.19 13.42
N ARG A 226 10.53 -13.19 12.81
CA ARG A 226 11.07 -12.07 12.03
C ARG A 226 10.15 -11.75 10.84
N LEU A 227 9.74 -12.78 10.09
CA LEU A 227 8.80 -12.64 8.97
C LEU A 227 7.42 -12.11 9.43
N LYS A 228 6.87 -12.64 10.54
CA LYS A 228 5.59 -12.17 11.11
C LYS A 228 5.66 -10.70 11.56
N SER A 229 6.77 -10.29 12.16
CA SER A 229 7.01 -8.90 12.57
C SER A 229 7.03 -7.96 11.36
N LEU A 230 7.72 -8.33 10.29
CA LEU A 230 7.74 -7.55 9.05
C LEU A 230 6.38 -7.54 8.35
N LEU A 231 5.67 -8.67 8.34
CA LEU A 231 4.32 -8.77 7.79
C LEU A 231 3.34 -7.82 8.49
N ALA A 232 3.45 -7.65 9.81
CA ALA A 232 2.64 -6.69 10.55
C ALA A 232 2.93 -5.25 10.09
N LYS A 233 4.20 -4.88 9.88
CA LYS A 233 4.58 -3.56 9.33
C LYS A 233 4.04 -3.34 7.92
N VAL A 234 4.12 -4.35 7.06
CA VAL A 234 3.56 -4.30 5.69
C VAL A 234 2.03 -4.13 5.72
N LYS A 235 1.33 -4.86 6.59
CA LYS A 235 -0.13 -4.72 6.77
C LYS A 235 -0.54 -3.33 7.23
N GLU A 236 0.24 -2.73 8.13
CA GLU A 236 0.00 -1.35 8.56
C GLU A 236 0.29 -0.35 7.44
N GLN A 237 1.38 -0.53 6.69
CA GLN A 237 1.69 0.36 5.57
C GLN A 237 0.62 0.30 4.46
N LEU A 238 0.01 -0.86 4.20
CA LEU A 238 -1.14 -0.97 3.29
C LEU A 238 -2.35 -0.16 3.77
N ARG A 239 -2.59 -0.07 5.08
CA ARG A 239 -3.64 0.81 5.64
C ARG A 239 -3.30 2.28 5.43
N ASN A 240 -2.04 2.67 5.63
CA ASN A 240 -1.58 4.03 5.38
C ASN A 240 -1.72 4.43 3.91
N LEU A 241 -1.34 3.54 2.98
CA LEU A 241 -1.54 3.74 1.54
C LEU A 241 -3.04 3.89 1.22
N ARG A 242 -3.91 3.07 1.81
CA ARG A 242 -5.36 3.19 1.60
C ARG A 242 -5.94 4.51 2.12
N ALA A 243 -5.43 5.03 3.23
CA ALA A 243 -5.81 6.34 3.74
C ALA A 243 -5.36 7.47 2.81
N ALA A 244 -4.10 7.43 2.34
CA ALA A 244 -3.59 8.39 1.36
C ALA A 244 -4.35 8.32 0.02
N GLN A 245 -4.73 7.11 -0.42
CA GLN A 245 -5.59 6.91 -1.59
C GLN A 245 -6.92 7.65 -1.44
N HIS A 246 -7.59 7.50 -0.30
CA HIS A 246 -8.89 8.13 -0.07
C HIS A 246 -8.81 9.66 -0.10
N GLU A 247 -7.73 10.23 0.43
CA GLU A 247 -7.48 11.68 0.38
C GLU A 247 -7.26 12.18 -1.04
N LEU A 248 -6.46 11.47 -1.84
CA LEU A 248 -6.25 11.79 -3.25
C LEU A 248 -7.55 11.67 -4.07
N GLU A 249 -8.32 10.61 -3.87
CA GLU A 249 -9.60 10.43 -4.55
C GLU A 249 -10.59 11.56 -4.23
N THR A 250 -10.62 12.00 -2.96
CA THR A 250 -11.47 13.11 -2.52
C THR A 250 -11.01 14.43 -3.11
N GLU A 251 -9.70 14.67 -3.14
CA GLU A 251 -9.10 15.85 -3.75
C GLU A 251 -9.39 15.92 -5.26
N VAL A 252 -9.21 14.82 -5.99
CA VAL A 252 -9.51 14.73 -7.42
C VAL A 252 -10.99 15.03 -7.68
N ARG A 253 -11.91 14.39 -6.95
CA ARG A 253 -13.36 14.64 -7.07
C ARG A 253 -13.73 16.11 -6.79
N SER A 254 -13.14 16.69 -5.74
CA SER A 254 -13.36 18.09 -5.38
C SER A 254 -12.89 19.02 -6.51
N LYS A 255 -11.68 18.81 -7.03
CA LYS A 255 -11.12 19.60 -8.13
C LYS A 255 -11.93 19.44 -9.42
N GLU A 256 -12.40 18.23 -9.75
CA GLU A 256 -13.28 17.99 -10.90
C GLU A 256 -14.61 18.73 -10.79
N SER A 257 -15.24 18.70 -9.61
CA SER A 257 -16.48 19.44 -9.36
C SER A 257 -16.28 20.95 -9.49
N THR A 258 -15.21 21.50 -8.87
CA THR A 258 -14.88 22.92 -8.98
C THR A 258 -14.57 23.33 -10.42
N LEU A 259 -13.82 22.51 -11.17
CA LEU A 259 -13.56 22.74 -12.60
C LEU A 259 -14.84 22.79 -13.43
N GLY A 260 -15.84 21.95 -13.11
CA GLY A 260 -17.14 21.99 -13.79
C GLY A 260 -17.84 23.35 -13.60
N ILE A 261 -17.83 23.86 -12.37
CA ILE A 261 -18.41 25.17 -12.03
C ILE A 261 -17.63 26.30 -12.71
N ASP A 262 -16.30 26.33 -12.59
CA ASP A 262 -15.48 27.41 -13.14
C ASP A 262 -15.51 27.45 -14.67
N ASN A 263 -15.52 26.27 -15.33
CA ASN A 263 -15.72 26.20 -16.78
C ASN A 263 -17.10 26.72 -17.20
N MET A 264 -18.16 26.36 -16.47
CA MET A 264 -19.49 26.89 -16.73
C MET A 264 -19.49 28.42 -16.62
N CYS A 265 -18.93 28.96 -15.53
CA CYS A 265 -18.82 30.40 -15.30
C CYS A 265 -18.02 31.11 -16.40
N HIS A 266 -16.88 30.54 -16.84
CA HIS A 266 -16.05 31.09 -17.91
C HIS A 266 -16.75 31.09 -19.27
N GLN A 267 -17.69 30.17 -19.51
CA GLN A 267 -18.47 30.08 -20.75
C GLN A 267 -19.73 30.97 -20.75
N LEU A 268 -20.10 31.60 -19.62
CA LEU A 268 -21.23 32.51 -19.57
C LEU A 268 -20.97 33.78 -20.39
N SER A 269 -22.01 34.21 -21.11
CA SER A 269 -22.03 35.44 -21.90
C SER A 269 -23.29 36.26 -21.56
N ASN A 270 -23.33 37.52 -21.98
CA ASN A 270 -24.48 38.41 -21.75
C ASN A 270 -25.79 37.90 -22.36
N PHE A 271 -25.73 36.91 -23.25
CA PHE A 271 -26.89 36.31 -23.92
C PHE A 271 -27.11 34.85 -23.51
N SER A 272 -26.37 34.35 -22.52
CA SER A 272 -26.52 32.97 -22.03
C SER A 272 -27.88 32.80 -21.36
N LYS A 273 -28.55 31.66 -21.66
CA LYS A 273 -29.81 31.30 -21.00
C LYS A 273 -29.56 30.97 -19.53
N GLY A 274 -30.46 31.38 -18.63
CA GLY A 274 -30.38 31.06 -17.21
C GLY A 274 -29.58 32.05 -16.35
N ILE A 275 -29.05 33.13 -16.92
CA ILE A 275 -28.53 34.27 -16.14
C ILE A 275 -29.70 34.99 -15.44
N ASN A 276 -29.51 35.39 -14.19
CA ASN A 276 -30.56 36.03 -13.39
C ASN A 276 -29.96 36.99 -12.35
N TYR A 277 -30.78 37.85 -11.77
CA TYR A 277 -30.39 38.71 -10.65
C TYR A 277 -30.47 37.95 -9.33
N TYR A 278 -29.36 37.93 -8.60
CA TYR A 278 -29.28 37.35 -7.26
C TYR A 278 -28.95 38.46 -6.26
N GLY A 279 -29.99 39.02 -5.62
CA GLY A 279 -29.83 40.18 -4.73
C GLY A 279 -29.02 39.85 -3.47
N GLY A 280 -28.00 40.68 -3.17
CA GLY A 280 -27.21 40.59 -1.95
C GLY A 280 -26.05 39.57 -1.99
N ILE A 281 -25.87 38.86 -3.10
CA ILE A 281 -24.77 37.89 -3.27
C ILE A 281 -23.40 38.58 -3.17
N GLU A 282 -23.31 39.83 -3.61
CA GLU A 282 -22.08 40.63 -3.56
C GLU A 282 -21.62 40.99 -2.15
N LYS A 283 -22.52 40.89 -1.16
CA LYS A 283 -22.23 41.18 0.25
C LYS A 283 -22.02 39.91 1.08
N PHE A 284 -22.32 38.75 0.52
CA PHE A 284 -22.14 37.47 1.18
C PHE A 284 -20.81 36.85 0.77
N ASP A 285 -19.88 36.74 1.71
CA ASP A 285 -18.59 36.08 1.52
C ASP A 285 -18.57 34.73 2.24
N PRO A 286 -18.84 33.61 1.54
CA PRO A 286 -18.73 32.26 2.10
C PRO A 286 -17.30 31.69 2.00
N THR A 287 -16.30 32.48 1.61
CA THR A 287 -14.96 31.93 1.37
C THR A 287 -14.29 31.51 2.67
N VAL A 288 -13.75 30.29 2.67
CA VAL A 288 -13.06 29.68 3.83
C VAL A 288 -11.56 29.51 3.61
N SER A 289 -11.07 29.78 2.40
CA SER A 289 -9.68 29.54 2.01
C SER A 289 -9.18 30.59 1.03
N THR A 290 -7.88 30.86 1.07
CA THR A 290 -7.16 31.68 0.10
C THR A 290 -6.49 30.82 -0.96
N ILE A 291 -6.11 31.41 -2.09
CA ILE A 291 -5.37 30.72 -3.17
C ILE A 291 -4.11 30.02 -2.63
N SER A 292 -3.38 30.70 -1.73
CA SER A 292 -2.18 30.14 -1.10
C SER A 292 -2.52 28.92 -0.24
N SER A 293 -3.51 29.02 0.66
CA SER A 293 -3.90 27.89 1.53
C SER A 293 -4.49 26.71 0.74
N TRP A 294 -5.15 26.98 -0.38
CA TRP A 294 -5.71 25.96 -1.27
C TRP A 294 -4.60 25.17 -1.98
N ALA A 295 -3.61 25.88 -2.55
CA ALA A 295 -2.48 25.24 -3.22
C ALA A 295 -1.61 24.45 -2.23
N GLU A 296 -1.40 24.99 -1.04
CA GLU A 296 -0.70 24.30 0.05
C GLU A 296 -1.42 23.02 0.47
N ASN A 297 -2.74 23.04 0.58
CA ASN A 297 -3.53 21.84 0.90
C ASN A 297 -3.37 20.75 -0.18
N SER A 298 -3.49 21.12 -1.46
CA SER A 298 -3.28 20.18 -2.58
C SER A 298 -1.86 19.60 -2.57
N ASN A 299 -0.86 20.46 -2.39
CA ASN A 299 0.54 20.05 -2.30
C ASN A 299 0.79 19.09 -1.12
N ARG A 300 0.22 19.38 0.05
CA ARG A 300 0.34 18.54 1.26
C ARG A 300 -0.20 17.13 1.02
N ILE A 301 -1.35 17.00 0.35
CA ILE A 301 -1.96 15.70 0.04
C ILE A 301 -1.04 14.89 -0.89
N VAL A 302 -0.52 15.52 -1.94
CA VAL A 302 0.42 14.90 -2.88
C VAL A 302 1.72 14.48 -2.16
N GLN A 303 2.31 15.37 -1.36
CA GLN A 303 3.53 15.07 -0.60
C GLN A 303 3.34 13.94 0.40
N ARG A 304 2.18 13.89 1.07
CA ARG A 304 1.85 12.77 1.97
C ARG A 304 1.83 11.45 1.21
N SER A 305 1.16 11.39 0.05
CA SER A 305 1.14 10.19 -0.80
C SER A 305 2.56 9.76 -1.18
N GLN A 306 3.38 10.69 -1.64
CA GLN A 306 4.77 10.42 -2.02
C GLN A 306 5.57 9.83 -0.84
N ALA A 307 5.41 10.39 0.37
CA ALA A 307 6.05 9.86 1.57
C ALA A 307 5.60 8.43 1.90
N GLU A 308 4.31 8.11 1.78
CA GLU A 308 3.83 6.74 1.99
C GLU A 308 4.35 5.76 0.93
N ARG A 309 4.46 6.18 -0.33
CA ARG A 309 5.08 5.34 -1.37
C ARG A 309 6.55 5.09 -1.12
N SER A 310 7.32 6.10 -0.69
CA SER A 310 8.73 5.92 -0.35
C SER A 310 8.92 4.91 0.77
N ARG A 311 8.10 4.98 1.83
CA ARG A 311 8.13 3.98 2.92
C ARG A 311 7.73 2.59 2.43
N SER A 312 6.72 2.50 1.57
CA SER A 312 6.30 1.24 0.95
C SER A 312 7.42 0.61 0.12
N THR A 313 8.12 1.41 -0.69
CA THR A 313 9.24 0.94 -1.52
C THR A 313 10.37 0.38 -0.65
N GLN A 314 10.70 1.05 0.45
CA GLN A 314 11.69 0.54 1.41
C GLN A 314 11.24 -0.78 2.02
N LEU A 315 9.98 -0.89 2.47
CA LEU A 315 9.45 -2.12 3.05
C LEU A 315 9.46 -3.31 2.08
N ARG A 316 9.26 -3.07 0.77
CA ARG A 316 9.41 -4.13 -0.23
C ARG A 316 10.85 -4.63 -0.33
N SER A 317 11.83 -3.71 -0.33
CA SER A 317 13.25 -4.09 -0.34
C SER A 317 13.62 -4.86 0.93
N ASP A 318 13.17 -4.38 2.10
CA ASP A 318 13.38 -5.08 3.38
C ASP A 318 12.74 -6.47 3.37
N THR A 319 11.58 -6.62 2.72
CA THR A 319 10.87 -7.90 2.55
C THR A 319 11.68 -8.88 1.70
N GLU A 320 12.13 -8.46 0.53
CA GLU A 320 12.95 -9.29 -0.35
C GLU A 320 14.25 -9.73 0.33
N ASN A 321 14.94 -8.78 0.99
CA ASN A 321 16.18 -9.06 1.73
C ASN A 321 15.96 -10.06 2.86
N LEU A 322 14.87 -9.90 3.64
CA LEU A 322 14.57 -10.81 4.73
C LEU A 322 14.22 -12.21 4.22
N ILE A 323 13.39 -12.31 3.18
CA ILE A 323 13.01 -13.60 2.57
C ILE A 323 14.26 -14.34 2.06
N ASN A 324 15.16 -13.64 1.37
CA ASN A 324 16.41 -14.22 0.88
C ASN A 324 17.34 -14.67 2.02
N THR A 325 17.42 -13.86 3.10
CA THR A 325 18.21 -14.19 4.28
C THR A 325 17.68 -15.47 4.94
N VAL A 326 16.36 -15.53 5.19
CA VAL A 326 15.70 -16.69 5.80
C VAL A 326 15.86 -17.93 4.92
N ALA A 327 15.72 -17.81 3.60
CA ALA A 327 15.92 -18.93 2.68
C ALA A 327 17.33 -19.54 2.80
N SER A 328 18.36 -18.68 2.87
CA SER A 328 19.75 -19.10 3.08
C SER A 328 19.96 -19.74 4.46
N GLU A 329 19.43 -19.14 5.52
CA GLU A 329 19.51 -19.67 6.89
C GLU A 329 18.85 -21.05 6.98
N VAL A 330 17.65 -21.21 6.42
CA VAL A 330 16.91 -22.48 6.36
C VAL A 330 17.71 -23.55 5.63
N TRP A 331 18.33 -23.21 4.51
CA TRP A 331 19.12 -24.16 3.72
C TRP A 331 20.40 -24.59 4.45
N ASN A 332 21.06 -23.65 5.13
CA ASN A 332 22.29 -23.90 5.88
C ASN A 332 22.03 -24.81 7.09
N VAL A 333 20.98 -24.53 7.89
CA VAL A 333 20.66 -25.39 9.05
C VAL A 333 20.21 -26.78 8.60
N TRP A 334 19.38 -26.86 7.55
CA TRP A 334 18.91 -28.14 7.03
C TRP A 334 20.06 -29.04 6.56
N SER A 335 21.01 -28.46 5.82
CA SER A 335 22.19 -29.16 5.31
C SER A 335 23.14 -29.57 6.43
N THR A 336 23.35 -28.70 7.42
CA THR A 336 24.18 -28.98 8.59
C THR A 336 23.63 -30.18 9.37
N THR A 337 22.32 -30.19 9.65
CA THR A 337 21.67 -31.31 10.34
C THR A 337 21.72 -32.60 9.54
N ASN A 338 21.50 -32.55 8.22
CA ASN A 338 21.60 -33.74 7.36
C ASN A 338 23.00 -34.35 7.40
N ASN A 339 24.05 -33.51 7.38
CA ASN A 339 25.42 -33.97 7.48
C ASN A 339 25.72 -34.57 8.86
N ALA A 340 25.21 -33.96 9.94
CA ALA A 340 25.34 -34.50 11.29
C ALA A 340 24.67 -35.89 11.43
N LEU A 341 23.41 -36.02 10.97
CA LEU A 341 22.68 -37.28 10.96
C LEU A 341 23.37 -38.36 10.11
N ALA A 342 23.84 -38.02 8.92
CA ALA A 342 24.55 -38.95 8.04
C ALA A 342 25.84 -39.46 8.70
N ARG A 343 26.60 -38.57 9.35
CA ARG A 343 27.83 -38.92 10.06
C ARG A 343 27.54 -39.84 11.25
N ARG A 344 26.54 -39.52 12.09
CA ARG A 344 26.15 -40.37 13.23
C ARG A 344 25.65 -41.75 12.76
N ALA A 345 24.90 -41.82 11.67
CA ALA A 345 24.47 -43.09 11.09
C ALA A 345 25.65 -43.94 10.60
N ALA A 346 26.67 -43.32 9.99
CA ALA A 346 27.89 -44.01 9.58
C ALA A 346 28.70 -44.55 10.77
N GLU A 347 28.88 -43.72 11.82
CA GLU A 347 29.54 -44.12 13.07
C GLU A 347 28.81 -45.30 13.75
N THR A 348 27.48 -45.24 13.80
CA THR A 348 26.64 -46.31 14.38
C THR A 348 26.72 -47.60 13.57
N LEU A 349 26.74 -47.50 12.23
CA LEU A 349 26.91 -48.66 11.35
C LEU A 349 28.29 -49.31 11.52
N GLU A 350 29.35 -48.52 11.66
CA GLU A 350 30.69 -49.05 11.92
C GLU A 350 30.75 -49.78 13.28
N ALA A 351 30.19 -49.19 14.33
CA ALA A 351 30.11 -49.81 15.65
C ALA A 351 29.34 -51.13 15.60
N LYS A 352 28.17 -51.15 14.93
CA LYS A 352 27.37 -52.36 14.68
C LYS A 352 28.20 -53.45 13.99
N ASN A 353 28.91 -53.12 12.92
CA ASN A 353 29.73 -54.09 12.17
C ASN A 353 30.86 -54.66 13.03
N LYS A 354 31.53 -53.83 13.83
CA LYS A 354 32.57 -54.28 14.78
C LYS A 354 31.98 -55.23 15.83
N LEU A 355 30.83 -54.90 16.41
CA LEU A 355 30.13 -55.77 17.37
C LEU A 355 29.78 -57.12 16.74
N GLN A 356 29.27 -57.15 15.50
CA GLN A 356 28.99 -58.40 14.79
C GLN A 356 30.26 -59.24 14.57
N MET A 357 31.38 -58.61 14.19
CA MET A 357 32.66 -59.32 14.04
C MET A 357 33.16 -59.89 15.37
N HIS A 358 33.09 -59.12 16.46
CA HIS A 358 33.49 -59.59 17.79
C HIS A 358 32.59 -60.70 18.30
N LEU A 359 31.28 -60.60 18.07
CA LEU A 359 30.31 -61.64 18.42
C LEU A 359 30.64 -62.96 17.73
N HIS A 360 30.96 -62.93 16.43
CA HIS A 360 31.37 -64.14 15.69
C HIS A 360 32.65 -64.77 16.27
N LYS A 361 33.66 -63.96 16.62
CA LYS A 361 34.89 -64.44 17.26
C LYS A 361 34.62 -65.08 18.62
N VAL A 362 33.77 -64.47 19.45
CA VAL A 362 33.39 -65.03 20.76
C VAL A 362 32.60 -66.32 20.59
N GLN A 363 31.71 -66.42 19.60
CA GLN A 363 30.99 -67.66 19.29
C GLN A 363 31.93 -68.79 18.87
N GLN A 364 32.96 -68.49 18.06
CA GLN A 364 33.99 -69.46 17.70
C GLN A 364 34.78 -69.93 18.92
N GLU A 365 35.20 -69.01 19.79
CA GLU A 365 35.93 -69.35 21.02
C GLU A 365 35.07 -70.19 21.99
N ILE A 366 33.76 -69.94 22.06
CA ILE A 366 32.81 -70.79 22.82
C ILE A 366 32.82 -72.22 22.29
N PHE A 367 32.76 -72.40 20.97
CA PHE A 367 32.80 -73.73 20.36
C PHE A 367 34.14 -74.43 20.65
N ASP A 368 35.25 -73.71 20.55
CA ASP A 368 36.59 -74.28 20.78
C ASP A 368 36.80 -74.65 22.26
N ILE A 369 36.33 -73.84 23.22
CA ILE A 369 36.42 -74.18 24.65
C ILE A 369 35.49 -75.34 25.01
N GLU A 370 34.29 -75.44 24.42
CA GLU A 370 33.38 -76.59 24.61
C GLU A 370 34.04 -77.90 24.14
N LYS A 371 34.70 -77.88 22.98
CA LYS A 371 35.48 -79.01 22.49
C LYS A 371 36.62 -79.37 23.46
N ASN A 372 37.34 -78.39 23.98
CA ASN A 372 38.42 -78.62 24.93
C ASN A 372 37.92 -79.18 26.27
N ILE A 373 36.77 -78.72 26.76
CA ILE A 373 36.10 -79.27 27.94
C ILE A 373 35.81 -80.76 27.75
N GLU A 374 35.26 -81.17 26.60
CA GLU A 374 34.98 -82.59 26.31
C GLU A 374 36.27 -83.41 26.17
N LEU A 375 37.34 -82.86 25.59
CA LEU A 375 38.65 -83.50 25.54
C LEU A 375 39.26 -83.69 26.94
N LEU A 376 39.13 -82.70 27.82
CA LEU A 376 39.61 -82.78 29.21
C LEU A 376 38.83 -83.83 30.01
N LYS A 377 37.49 -83.87 29.90
CA LYS A 377 36.65 -84.90 30.51
C LYS A 377 37.04 -86.30 30.04
N LYS A 378 37.27 -86.47 28.74
CA LYS A 378 37.74 -87.74 28.18
C LYS A 378 39.14 -88.11 28.71
N ALA A 379 40.08 -87.16 28.75
CA ALA A 379 41.42 -87.40 29.26
C ALA A 379 41.42 -87.87 30.73
N ILE A 380 40.55 -87.30 31.57
CA ILE A 380 40.33 -87.74 32.95
C ILE A 380 39.80 -89.18 32.98
N MET A 381 38.77 -89.48 32.20
CA MET A 381 38.19 -90.82 32.10
C MET A 381 39.20 -91.86 31.62
N ASP A 382 40.03 -91.52 30.62
CA ASP A 382 41.08 -92.39 30.07
C ASP A 382 42.15 -92.76 31.11
N LYS A 383 42.35 -91.96 32.17
CA LYS A 383 43.24 -92.31 33.31
C LYS A 383 42.65 -93.36 34.26
N SER A 384 41.33 -93.60 34.22
CA SER A 384 40.67 -94.57 35.11
C SER A 384 41.18 -96.00 34.91
N ASN A 385 41.38 -96.43 33.66
CA ASN A 385 41.83 -97.79 33.36
C ASN A 385 43.29 -98.06 33.81
N PRO A 386 44.28 -97.22 33.48
CA PRO A 386 45.64 -97.34 34.04
C PRO A 386 45.66 -97.31 35.57
N MET A 387 44.88 -96.41 36.20
CA MET A 387 44.76 -96.32 37.65
C MET A 387 44.25 -97.63 38.26
N LYS A 388 43.19 -98.23 37.69
CA LYS A 388 42.66 -99.54 38.09
C LYS A 388 43.72 -100.64 37.95
N VAL A 389 44.48 -100.65 36.85
CA VAL A 389 45.56 -101.64 36.64
C VAL A 389 46.62 -101.52 37.74
N ALA A 390 47.07 -100.31 38.06
CA ALA A 390 48.06 -100.08 39.11
C ALA A 390 47.53 -100.52 40.50
N HIS A 391 46.29 -100.15 40.84
CA HIS A 391 45.64 -100.59 42.08
C HIS A 391 45.47 -102.12 42.18
N THR A 392 44.95 -102.76 41.13
CA THR A 392 44.79 -104.23 41.11
C THR A 392 46.13 -104.94 41.22
N ARG A 393 47.20 -104.43 40.58
CA ARG A 393 48.55 -104.98 40.73
C ARG A 393 49.07 -104.84 42.17
N LEU A 394 48.82 -103.71 42.84
CA LEU A 394 49.20 -103.51 44.24
C LEU A 394 48.42 -104.44 45.18
N GLU A 395 47.11 -104.58 44.97
CA GLU A 395 46.24 -105.46 45.74
C GLU A 395 46.66 -106.93 45.60
N ALA A 396 46.87 -107.41 44.37
CA ALA A 396 47.31 -108.78 44.12
C ALA A 396 48.65 -109.09 44.80
N ARG A 397 49.58 -108.12 44.80
CA ARG A 397 50.89 -108.24 45.45
C ARG A 397 50.82 -108.20 46.98
N ALA A 398 49.73 -107.72 47.57
CA ALA A 398 49.52 -107.69 49.03
C ALA A 398 49.18 -109.08 49.60
N HIS A 399 48.78 -110.03 48.76
CA HIS A 399 48.47 -111.42 49.15
C HIS A 399 49.67 -112.37 49.16
N ARG A 400 50.89 -111.86 48.90
CA ARG A 400 52.12 -112.66 49.00
C ARG A 400 52.32 -113.13 50.45
N LYS A 401 52.83 -114.35 50.65
CA LYS A 401 52.94 -114.98 51.98
C LYS A 401 54.37 -114.93 52.51
N LYS A 402 54.52 -114.73 53.82
CA LYS A 402 55.80 -114.81 54.56
C LYS A 402 56.87 -113.88 53.96
N VAL A 403 58.08 -114.39 53.70
CA VAL A 403 59.23 -113.63 53.21
C VAL A 403 59.02 -113.01 51.81
N GLU A 404 58.13 -113.61 51.00
CA GLU A 404 57.79 -113.10 49.67
C GLU A 404 56.95 -111.81 49.71
N LEU A 405 56.36 -111.46 50.87
CA LEU A 405 55.71 -110.16 51.08
C LEU A 405 56.76 -109.06 51.33
N CYS A 406 57.66 -108.90 50.38
CA CYS A 406 58.73 -107.93 50.43
C CYS A 406 58.36 -106.65 49.66
N ARG A 407 58.85 -105.51 50.16
CA ARG A 407 58.79 -104.23 49.44
C ARG A 407 59.99 -104.13 48.51
N ASP A 408 59.80 -104.57 47.28
CA ASP A 408 60.81 -104.54 46.23
C ASP A 408 60.65 -103.31 45.32
N ASN A 409 61.59 -103.14 44.38
CA ASN A 409 61.56 -102.01 43.43
C ASN A 409 60.26 -101.95 42.61
N ALA A 410 59.66 -103.10 42.27
CA ALA A 410 58.39 -103.15 41.55
C ALA A 410 57.23 -102.64 42.42
N GLN A 411 57.19 -103.00 43.71
CA GLN A 411 56.24 -102.45 44.66
C GLN A 411 56.35 -100.92 44.76
N ASP A 412 57.57 -100.39 44.90
CA ASP A 412 57.79 -98.94 44.99
C ASP A 412 57.39 -98.21 43.71
N ARG A 413 57.66 -98.80 42.53
CA ARG A 413 57.24 -98.18 41.27
C ARG A 413 55.72 -98.15 41.09
N LEU A 414 55.00 -99.22 41.47
CA LEU A 414 53.54 -99.26 41.39
C LEU A 414 52.90 -98.25 42.36
N VAL A 415 53.44 -98.09 43.56
CA VAL A 415 52.96 -97.05 44.50
C VAL A 415 53.18 -95.65 43.90
N ARG A 416 54.36 -95.39 43.32
CA ARG A 416 54.62 -94.11 42.64
C ARG A 416 53.72 -93.89 41.42
N GLU A 417 53.47 -94.93 40.62
CA GLU A 417 52.57 -94.84 39.45
C GLU A 417 51.15 -94.42 39.85
N VAL A 418 50.61 -94.94 40.96
CA VAL A 418 49.31 -94.49 41.48
C VAL A 418 49.33 -93.01 41.86
N VAL A 419 50.39 -92.56 42.55
CA VAL A 419 50.54 -91.13 42.91
C VAL A 419 50.68 -90.25 41.66
N ASP A 420 51.56 -90.63 40.71
CA ASP A 420 51.78 -89.90 39.45
C ASP A 420 50.47 -89.76 38.65
N ILE A 421 49.64 -90.82 38.59
CA ILE A 421 48.34 -90.80 37.91
C ILE A 421 47.32 -89.95 38.68
N GLN A 422 47.29 -90.02 40.01
CA GLN A 422 46.42 -89.20 40.86
C GLN A 422 46.73 -87.71 40.67
N ASP A 423 47.99 -87.31 40.75
CA ASP A 423 48.45 -85.94 40.53
C ASP A 423 48.05 -85.44 39.12
N SER A 424 48.18 -86.31 38.12
CA SER A 424 47.76 -86.00 36.74
C SER A 424 46.25 -85.79 36.62
N ILE A 425 45.43 -86.61 37.30
CA ILE A 425 43.97 -86.47 37.33
C ILE A 425 43.57 -85.17 38.04
N GLU A 426 44.20 -84.85 39.18
CA GLU A 426 43.95 -83.61 39.92
C GLU A 426 44.31 -82.37 39.09
N TYR A 427 45.44 -82.42 38.38
CA TYR A 427 45.83 -81.35 37.46
C TYR A 427 44.82 -81.18 36.31
N LEU A 428 44.35 -82.28 35.71
CA LEU A 428 43.32 -82.23 34.66
C LEU A 428 41.98 -81.69 35.18
N HIS A 429 41.55 -82.07 36.39
CA HIS A 429 40.35 -81.51 37.02
C HIS A 429 40.47 -80.00 37.24
N ARG A 430 41.63 -79.51 37.70
CA ARG A 430 41.87 -78.06 37.82
C ARG A 430 41.75 -77.36 36.46
N LYS A 431 42.32 -77.93 35.41
CA LYS A 431 42.21 -77.36 34.05
C LYS A 431 40.79 -77.41 33.50
N LEU A 432 40.02 -78.44 33.82
CA LEU A 432 38.60 -78.51 33.49
C LEU A 432 37.82 -77.37 34.18
N GLN A 433 38.06 -77.14 35.47
CA GLN A 433 37.42 -76.04 36.20
C GLN A 433 37.77 -74.66 35.63
N GLU A 434 39.04 -74.43 35.27
CA GLU A 434 39.48 -73.20 34.58
C GLU A 434 38.74 -73.01 33.24
N ALA A 435 38.61 -74.08 32.44
CA ALA A 435 37.91 -74.04 31.16
C ALA A 435 36.40 -73.80 31.30
N GLU A 436 35.75 -74.44 32.27
CA GLU A 436 34.32 -74.24 32.58
C GLU A 436 34.04 -72.80 33.05
N ALA A 437 34.91 -72.23 33.89
CA ALA A 437 34.80 -70.84 34.31
C ALA A 437 34.94 -69.87 33.13
N GLN A 438 35.91 -70.11 32.23
CA GLN A 438 36.09 -69.31 31.03
C GLN A 438 34.89 -69.43 30.07
N HIS A 439 34.32 -70.62 29.90
CA HIS A 439 33.11 -70.83 29.10
C HIS A 439 31.94 -69.98 29.61
N GLN A 440 31.69 -69.96 30.92
CA GLN A 440 30.66 -69.11 31.52
C GLN A 440 30.91 -67.62 31.28
N GLN A 441 32.18 -67.18 31.35
CA GLN A 441 32.53 -65.79 31.07
C GLN A 441 32.32 -65.41 29.59
N LEU A 442 32.62 -66.31 28.65
CA LEU A 442 32.36 -66.11 27.23
C LEU A 442 30.86 -66.05 26.93
N LEU A 443 30.04 -66.89 27.56
CA LEU A 443 28.58 -66.85 27.42
C LEU A 443 27.99 -65.50 27.87
N ARG A 444 28.47 -64.95 28.99
CA ARG A 444 28.09 -63.60 29.45
C ARG A 444 28.52 -62.52 28.45
N THR A 445 29.75 -62.62 27.96
CA THR A 445 30.28 -61.67 26.96
C THR A 445 29.46 -61.70 25.68
N ARG A 446 29.07 -62.90 25.20
CA ARG A 446 28.18 -63.07 24.05
C ARG A 446 26.85 -62.36 24.27
N SER A 447 26.19 -62.59 25.41
CA SER A 447 24.90 -61.97 25.73
C SER A 447 24.99 -60.44 25.77
N ASN A 448 26.08 -59.89 26.33
CA ASN A 448 26.31 -58.44 26.34
C ASN A 448 26.50 -57.88 24.92
N LEU A 449 27.28 -58.56 24.07
CA LEU A 449 27.48 -58.15 22.66
C LEU A 449 26.17 -58.24 21.85
N GLU A 450 25.34 -59.26 22.07
CA GLU A 450 24.03 -59.39 21.43
C GLU A 450 23.08 -58.25 21.82
N SER A 451 23.05 -57.88 23.11
CA SER A 451 22.25 -56.77 23.62
C SER A 451 22.70 -55.41 23.06
N ASP A 452 24.02 -55.14 23.02
CA ASP A 452 24.54 -53.89 22.45
C ASP A 452 24.31 -53.85 20.93
N LEU A 453 24.47 -54.98 20.23
CA LEU A 453 24.15 -55.07 18.81
C LEU A 453 22.68 -54.74 18.53
N HIS A 454 21.75 -55.26 19.32
CA HIS A 454 20.33 -54.92 19.21
C HIS A 454 20.09 -53.42 19.40
N THR A 455 20.76 -52.81 20.38
CA THR A 455 20.71 -51.37 20.64
C THR A 455 21.21 -50.56 19.42
N LYS A 456 22.37 -50.92 18.86
CA LYS A 456 22.92 -50.24 17.66
C LYS A 456 22.03 -50.39 16.43
N VAL A 457 21.37 -51.54 16.26
CA VAL A 457 20.41 -51.76 15.17
C VAL A 457 19.19 -50.83 15.31
N ASN A 458 18.64 -50.68 16.53
CA ASN A 458 17.55 -49.75 16.79
C ASN A 458 17.95 -48.30 16.48
N SER A 459 19.07 -47.83 17.02
CA SER A 459 19.58 -46.47 16.80
C SER A 459 19.81 -46.17 15.32
N LEU A 460 20.39 -47.12 14.58
CA LEU A 460 20.62 -46.97 13.13
C LEU A 460 19.31 -46.88 12.35
N PHE A 461 18.29 -47.66 12.73
CA PHE A 461 16.97 -47.61 12.10
C PHE A 461 16.30 -46.25 12.31
N LEU A 462 16.33 -45.71 13.54
CA LEU A 462 15.76 -44.40 13.85
C LEU A 462 16.43 -43.27 13.05
N ASP A 463 17.76 -43.26 12.99
CA ASP A 463 18.48 -42.21 12.25
C ASP A 463 18.29 -42.32 10.73
N ARG A 464 18.47 -43.53 10.18
CA ARG A 464 18.56 -43.74 8.73
C ARG A 464 17.20 -43.85 8.06
N GLU A 465 16.26 -44.56 8.68
CA GLU A 465 14.96 -44.87 8.09
C GLU A 465 13.88 -43.90 8.56
N LYS A 466 13.86 -43.52 9.84
CA LYS A 466 12.90 -42.52 10.33
C LYS A 466 13.34 -41.10 9.99
N CYS A 467 14.42 -40.61 10.60
CA CYS A 467 14.83 -39.21 10.49
C CYS A 467 15.24 -38.85 9.05
N MET A 468 16.29 -39.50 8.54
CA MET A 468 16.78 -39.25 7.18
C MET A 468 15.76 -39.67 6.10
N GLY A 469 14.88 -40.62 6.38
CA GLY A 469 13.77 -40.99 5.50
C GLY A 469 12.79 -39.84 5.29
N MET A 470 12.28 -39.26 6.39
CA MET A 470 11.39 -38.09 6.33
C MET A 470 12.06 -36.90 5.62
N ARG A 471 13.31 -36.61 5.98
CA ARG A 471 14.06 -35.49 5.37
C ARG A 471 14.29 -35.69 3.87
N ARG A 472 14.58 -36.90 3.40
CA ARG A 472 14.71 -37.20 1.96
C ARG A 472 13.39 -37.04 1.19
N SER A 473 12.26 -37.33 1.84
CA SER A 473 10.95 -37.21 1.20
C SER A 473 10.49 -35.76 1.03
N PHE A 474 11.07 -34.83 1.80
CA PHE A 474 10.69 -33.43 1.77
C PHE A 474 11.49 -32.63 0.73
N PRO A 475 10.83 -32.01 -0.26
CA PRO A 475 11.52 -31.34 -1.36
C PRO A 475 11.94 -29.91 -0.97
N ILE A 476 12.89 -29.77 -0.03
CA ILE A 476 13.26 -28.46 0.53
C ILE A 476 13.67 -27.43 -0.54
N THR A 477 14.39 -27.87 -1.58
CA THR A 477 14.83 -27.01 -2.67
C THR A 477 13.68 -26.56 -3.59
N ALA A 478 12.53 -27.23 -3.55
CA ALA A 478 11.34 -26.80 -4.29
C ALA A 478 10.44 -25.90 -3.43
N THR A 479 10.36 -26.17 -2.12
CA THR A 479 9.51 -25.44 -1.17
C THR A 479 10.12 -24.10 -0.77
N ILE A 480 11.43 -24.05 -0.50
CA ILE A 480 12.16 -22.85 -0.11
C ILE A 480 12.81 -22.25 -1.37
N LYS A 481 11.97 -21.73 -2.27
CA LYS A 481 12.36 -20.97 -3.46
C LYS A 481 11.54 -19.70 -3.49
N TYR A 482 12.24 -18.57 -3.41
CA TYR A 482 11.66 -17.23 -3.50
C TYR A 482 12.22 -16.53 -4.72
#